data_AF-A0A3L8BAT6-F1
#
_entry.id   AF-A0A3L8BAT6-F1
#
_cell.length_a   1.000
_cell.length_b   1.000
_cell.length_c   1.000
_cell.angle_alpha   90.00
_cell.angle_beta   90.00
_cell.angle_gamma   90.00
#
_symmetry.space_group_name_H-M   'P 1'
#
loop_
_entity.id
_entity.type
_entity.pdbx_description
1 polymer ?
#
loop_
_entity_poly.entity_id
_entity_poly.type
_entity_poly.pdbx_seq_one_letter_code
_entity_poly.pdbx_strand_id
1 'polypeptide(L)'
;MKQLISAFATLIIASLLAIPGYAKTIYIHDNLRVDMRTGPSVEYRIIDFLRSGTSMEVLKESGEWIMIRTDGKEGWIQSQYTTEEPIARDQLARALKQIQSLQSENSSLKSQLSETRSELGGLKSDHNKMSNSTEKLQQ
;
A
#
# COMPACT_ATOMS: atom_id res chain seq x y z
N MET A 1 -32.19 60.42 13.73
CA MET A 1 -30.94 60.08 13.02
C MET A 1 -29.91 59.36 13.89
N LYS A 2 -29.68 59.71 15.16
CA LYS A 2 -28.69 59.04 16.03
C LYS A 2 -28.98 57.53 16.29
N GLN A 3 -30.25 57.14 16.43
CA GLN A 3 -30.65 55.75 16.68
C GLN A 3 -30.48 54.83 15.46
N LEU A 4 -30.60 55.38 14.24
CA LEU A 4 -30.37 54.66 12.99
C LEU A 4 -28.88 54.38 12.76
N ILE A 5 -28.01 55.33 13.13
CA ILE A 5 -26.55 55.17 13.03
C ILE A 5 -26.04 54.15 14.05
N SER A 6 -26.58 54.14 15.28
CA SER A 6 -26.24 53.17 16.31
C SER A 6 -26.61 51.73 15.92
N ALA A 7 -27.78 51.52 15.32
CA ALA A 7 -28.22 50.20 14.88
C ALA A 7 -27.36 49.65 13.72
N PHE A 8 -26.91 50.53 12.82
CA PHE A 8 -26.02 50.15 11.72
C PHE A 8 -24.61 49.78 12.23
N ALA A 9 -24.09 50.51 13.22
CA ALA A 9 -22.80 50.23 13.84
C ALA A 9 -22.77 48.87 14.57
N THR A 10 -23.85 48.49 15.26
CA THR A 10 -23.94 47.20 15.95
C THR A 10 -24.04 46.00 15.00
N LEU A 11 -24.70 46.16 13.84
CA LEU A 11 -24.83 45.11 12.84
C LEU A 11 -23.48 44.76 12.19
N ILE A 12 -22.63 45.77 11.99
CA ILE A 12 -21.28 45.60 11.42
C ILE A 12 -20.36 44.85 12.41
N ILE A 13 -20.45 45.12 13.71
CA ILE A 13 -19.63 44.45 14.72
C ILE A 13 -20.02 42.97 14.90
N ALA A 14 -21.32 42.65 14.83
CA ALA A 14 -21.79 41.27 14.90
C ALA A 14 -21.35 40.43 13.69
N SER A 15 -21.23 41.05 12.51
CA SER A 15 -20.68 40.44 11.30
C SER A 15 -19.18 40.12 11.44
N LEU A 16 -18.40 40.99 12.09
CA LEU A 16 -16.96 40.81 12.28
C LEU A 16 -16.58 39.72 13.32
N LEU A 17 -17.51 39.32 14.19
CA LEU A 17 -17.30 38.27 15.20
C LEU A 17 -17.68 36.86 14.72
N ALA A 18 -18.03 36.69 13.44
CA ALA A 18 -18.27 35.37 12.86
C ALA A 18 -16.94 34.61 12.70
N ILE A 19 -16.50 33.93 13.76
CA ILE A 19 -15.33 33.05 13.70
C ILE A 19 -15.71 31.86 12.80
N PRO A 20 -15.03 31.64 11.66
CA PRO A 20 -15.28 30.45 10.85
C PRO A 20 -15.05 29.21 11.70
N GLY A 21 -16.07 28.36 11.80
CA GLY A 21 -15.95 27.09 12.51
C GLY A 21 -14.90 26.22 11.81
N TYR A 22 -13.78 25.96 12.46
CA TYR A 22 -12.78 25.03 11.94
C TYR A 22 -13.35 23.61 11.96
N ALA A 23 -13.85 23.14 10.82
CA ALA A 23 -14.22 21.75 10.64
C ALA A 23 -12.95 20.92 10.39
N LYS A 24 -12.68 19.93 11.26
CA LYS A 24 -11.56 18.99 11.11
C LYS A 24 -12.08 17.71 10.45
N THR A 25 -11.56 17.39 9.26
CA THR A 25 -11.81 16.10 8.62
C THR A 25 -11.06 14.99 9.38
N ILE A 26 -11.78 13.93 9.75
CA ILE A 26 -11.26 12.73 10.41
C ILE A 26 -11.62 11.50 9.57
N TYR A 27 -10.88 10.42 9.74
CA TYR A 27 -11.06 9.16 9.02
C TYR A 27 -11.27 8.00 10.00
N ILE A 28 -12.01 6.99 9.58
CA ILE A 28 -12.18 5.75 10.34
C ILE A 28 -10.91 4.90 10.17
N HIS A 29 -10.46 4.26 11.25
CA HIS A 29 -9.35 3.31 11.18
C HIS A 29 -9.78 2.01 10.49
N ASP A 30 -8.94 1.50 9.59
CA ASP A 30 -9.15 0.22 8.90
C ASP A 30 -8.70 -0.99 9.75
N ASN A 31 -9.20 -1.06 10.99
CA ASN A 31 -8.87 -2.13 11.94
C ASN A 31 -10.15 -2.88 12.33
N LEU A 32 -10.42 -3.96 11.60
CA LEU A 32 -11.50 -4.88 11.90
C LEU A 32 -11.08 -5.83 13.03
N ARG A 33 -11.99 -6.05 13.97
CA ARG A 33 -11.92 -7.09 14.98
C ARG A 33 -13.05 -8.08 14.73
N VAL A 34 -12.70 -9.37 14.64
CA VAL A 34 -13.66 -10.46 14.42
C VAL A 34 -13.63 -11.38 15.63
N ASP A 35 -14.79 -11.63 16.24
CA ASP A 35 -14.89 -12.53 17.38
C ASP A 35 -14.87 -13.98 16.92
N MET A 36 -13.98 -14.78 17.50
CA MET A 36 -13.92 -16.23 17.30
C MET A 36 -14.71 -16.95 18.39
N ARG A 37 -15.61 -17.84 18.00
CA ARG A 37 -16.60 -18.48 18.87
C ARG A 37 -16.44 -19.99 18.91
N THR A 38 -17.00 -20.64 19.93
CA THR A 38 -17.00 -22.11 20.04
C THR A 38 -17.95 -22.81 19.04
N GLY A 39 -18.86 -22.09 18.38
CA GLY A 39 -19.85 -22.68 17.47
C GLY A 39 -20.43 -21.68 16.47
N PRO A 40 -21.17 -22.16 15.44
CA PRO A 40 -21.65 -21.38 14.30
C PRO A 40 -22.94 -20.60 14.62
N SER A 41 -22.92 -19.79 15.68
CA SER A 41 -24.01 -18.86 16.04
C SER A 41 -23.51 -17.82 17.04
N VAL A 42 -24.19 -16.67 17.10
CA VAL A 42 -23.92 -15.59 18.05
C VAL A 42 -24.14 -16.00 19.51
N GLU A 43 -24.92 -17.05 19.76
CA GLU A 43 -25.19 -17.59 21.10
C GLU A 43 -23.99 -18.36 21.69
N TYR A 44 -23.05 -18.79 20.85
CA TYR A 44 -21.85 -19.50 21.32
C TYR A 44 -20.84 -18.53 21.93
N ARG A 45 -20.15 -19.01 22.97
CA ARG A 45 -19.14 -18.23 23.71
C ARG A 45 -17.98 -17.79 22.80
N ILE A 46 -17.55 -16.54 22.97
CA ILE A 46 -16.32 -16.01 22.37
C ILE A 46 -15.11 -16.60 23.09
N ILE A 47 -14.15 -17.12 22.34
CA ILE A 47 -12.91 -17.73 22.84
C ILE A 47 -11.66 -16.93 22.47
N ASP A 48 -11.74 -16.10 21.43
CA ASP A 48 -10.67 -15.20 21.01
C ASP A 48 -11.21 -14.09 20.09
N PHE A 49 -10.33 -13.18 19.67
CA PHE A 49 -10.62 -12.21 18.62
C PHE A 49 -9.46 -12.13 17.61
N LEU A 50 -9.81 -12.00 16.34
CA LEU A 50 -8.87 -11.89 15.23
C LEU A 50 -8.85 -10.45 14.72
N ARG A 51 -7.70 -10.00 14.21
CA ARG A 51 -7.53 -8.67 13.60
C ARG A 51 -7.52 -8.77 12.09
N SER A 52 -7.82 -7.66 11.40
CA SER A 52 -7.64 -7.55 9.94
C SER A 52 -6.29 -8.11 9.48
N GLY A 53 -6.30 -8.94 8.44
CA GLY A 53 -5.09 -9.53 7.85
C GLY A 53 -4.54 -10.75 8.58
N THR A 54 -5.21 -11.23 9.64
CA THR A 54 -4.82 -12.50 10.28
C THR A 54 -4.99 -13.64 9.27
N SER A 55 -3.91 -14.39 9.02
CA SER A 55 -3.96 -15.57 8.16
C SER A 55 -4.51 -16.76 8.94
N MET A 56 -5.34 -17.56 8.28
CA MET A 56 -6.06 -18.67 8.89
C MET A 56 -6.32 -19.77 7.86
N GLU A 57 -6.42 -21.00 8.36
CA GLU A 57 -6.80 -22.18 7.58
C GLU A 57 -8.31 -22.39 7.74
N VAL A 58 -9.05 -22.55 6.64
CA VAL A 58 -10.47 -22.92 6.69
C VAL A 58 -10.58 -24.43 6.87
N LEU A 59 -11.28 -24.86 7.91
CA LEU A 59 -11.50 -26.28 8.23
C LEU A 59 -12.88 -26.77 7.78
N LYS A 60 -13.90 -25.92 7.94
CA LYS A 60 -15.30 -26.28 7.64
C LYS A 60 -16.15 -25.03 7.40
N GLU A 61 -17.20 -25.18 6.60
CA GLU A 61 -18.22 -24.14 6.41
C GLU A 61 -19.59 -24.63 6.90
N SER A 62 -20.40 -23.71 7.40
CA SER A 62 -21.76 -23.97 7.88
C SER A 62 -22.61 -22.70 7.78
N GLY A 63 -23.24 -22.49 6.62
CA GLY A 63 -24.04 -21.29 6.35
C GLY A 63 -23.17 -20.04 6.35
N GLU A 64 -23.53 -19.04 7.17
CA GLU A 64 -22.79 -17.78 7.30
C GLU A 64 -21.56 -17.88 8.24
N TRP A 65 -21.22 -19.10 8.68
CA TRP A 65 -20.12 -19.35 9.60
C TRP A 65 -19.08 -20.27 8.98
N ILE A 66 -17.82 -19.99 9.29
CA ILE A 66 -16.70 -20.85 8.93
C ILE A 66 -15.90 -21.22 10.18
N MET A 67 -15.52 -22.48 10.28
CA MET A 67 -14.57 -22.97 11.26
C MET A 67 -13.18 -22.79 10.69
N ILE A 68 -12.32 -22.13 11.46
CA ILE A 68 -10.95 -21.82 11.08
C ILE A 68 -9.96 -22.35 12.10
N ARG A 69 -8.70 -22.49 11.68
CA ARG A 69 -7.55 -22.70 12.56
C ARG A 69 -6.55 -21.55 12.39
N THR A 70 -6.11 -20.98 13.49
CA THR A 70 -5.05 -19.97 13.52
C THR A 70 -4.36 -19.99 14.87
N ASP A 71 -3.05 -19.74 14.91
CA ASP A 71 -2.21 -19.77 16.12
C ASP A 71 -2.44 -21.01 17.02
N GLY A 72 -2.68 -22.17 16.40
CA GLY A 72 -2.93 -23.44 17.08
C GLY A 72 -4.31 -23.58 17.74
N LYS A 73 -5.23 -22.63 17.55
CA LYS A 73 -6.61 -22.66 18.05
C LYS A 73 -7.60 -22.89 16.92
N GLU A 74 -8.72 -23.52 17.24
CA GLU A 74 -9.86 -23.71 16.33
C GLU A 74 -11.10 -23.02 16.85
N GLY A 75 -11.88 -22.43 15.95
CA GLY A 75 -13.12 -21.75 16.30
C GLY A 75 -13.89 -21.27 15.09
N TRP A 76 -15.05 -20.68 15.33
CA TRP A 76 -15.99 -20.23 14.31
C TRP A 76 -16.00 -18.71 14.19
N ILE A 77 -16.01 -18.21 12.96
CA ILE A 77 -16.18 -16.79 12.63
C ILE A 77 -17.25 -16.61 11.54
N GLN A 78 -17.79 -15.41 11.39
CA GLN A 78 -18.71 -15.10 10.31
C GLN A 78 -17.96 -14.94 8.98
N SER A 79 -18.47 -15.58 7.92
CA SER A 79 -17.84 -15.59 6.59
C SER A 79 -17.74 -14.20 5.95
N GLN A 80 -18.67 -13.29 6.27
CA GLN A 80 -18.69 -11.91 5.75
C GLN A 80 -17.43 -11.09 6.08
N TYR A 81 -16.63 -11.52 7.06
CA TYR A 81 -15.40 -10.84 7.46
C TYR A 81 -14.14 -11.44 6.84
N THR A 82 -14.30 -12.29 5.83
CA THR A 82 -13.21 -13.08 5.25
C THR A 82 -13.03 -12.77 3.77
N THR A 83 -11.81 -12.91 3.28
CA THR A 83 -11.44 -12.71 1.89
C THR A 83 -10.27 -13.64 1.57
N GLU A 84 -10.18 -14.08 0.32
CA GLU A 84 -9.07 -14.92 -0.16
C GLU A 84 -7.81 -14.08 -0.43
N GLU A 85 -7.96 -12.77 -0.62
CA GLU A 85 -6.87 -11.87 -0.92
C GLU A 85 -6.29 -11.19 0.33
N PRO A 86 -4.95 -10.99 0.41
CA PRO A 86 -4.35 -10.19 1.48
C PRO A 86 -4.94 -8.77 1.53
N ILE A 87 -5.03 -8.20 2.73
CA ILE A 87 -5.53 -6.83 2.92
C ILE A 87 -4.66 -5.78 2.19
N ALA A 88 -5.27 -4.64 1.87
CA ALA A 88 -4.62 -3.56 1.13
C ALA A 88 -3.27 -3.10 1.74
N ARG A 89 -3.17 -3.06 3.07
CA ARG A 89 -1.92 -2.72 3.77
C ARG A 89 -0.78 -3.68 3.41
N ASP A 90 -1.07 -4.97 3.40
CA ASP A 90 -0.07 -6.01 3.16
C ASP A 90 0.27 -6.07 1.67
N GLN A 91 -0.70 -5.86 0.77
CA GLN A 91 -0.46 -5.68 -0.65
C GLN A 91 0.44 -4.47 -0.93
N LEU A 92 0.18 -3.33 -0.28
CA LEU A 92 1.00 -2.12 -0.39
C LEU A 92 2.44 -2.37 0.05
N ALA A 93 2.64 -3.06 1.18
CA ALA A 93 3.98 -3.40 1.67
C ALA A 93 4.75 -4.26 0.64
N ARG A 94 4.09 -5.22 0.01
CA ARG A 94 4.68 -6.05 -1.07
C ARG A 94 5.01 -5.22 -2.30
N ALA A 95 4.10 -4.35 -2.74
CA ALA A 95 4.30 -3.49 -3.90
C ALA A 95 5.49 -2.52 -3.70
N LEU A 96 5.62 -1.92 -2.51
CA LEU A 96 6.76 -1.06 -2.18
C LEU A 96 8.09 -1.82 -2.23
N LYS A 97 8.12 -3.05 -1.72
CA LYS A 97 9.29 -3.92 -1.82
C LYS A 97 9.66 -4.22 -3.27
N GLN A 98 8.66 -4.47 -4.12
CA GLN A 98 8.87 -4.71 -5.54
C GLN A 98 9.38 -3.45 -6.28
N ILE A 99 8.88 -2.26 -5.93
CA ILE A 99 9.40 -1.00 -6.48
C ILE A 99 10.89 -0.85 -6.16
N GLN A 100 11.28 -1.13 -4.91
CA GLN A 100 12.68 -1.05 -4.49
C GLN A 100 13.58 -2.04 -5.25
N SER A 101 13.14 -3.28 -5.45
CA SER A 101 13.91 -4.26 -6.22
C SER A 101 14.02 -3.86 -7.69
N LEU A 102 12.92 -3.40 -8.31
CA LEU A 102 12.92 -2.95 -9.69
C LEU A 102 13.79 -1.71 -9.91
N GLN A 103 13.87 -0.80 -8.93
CA GLN A 103 14.78 0.35 -9.00
C GLN A 103 16.25 -0.08 -8.97
N SER A 104 16.57 -1.07 -8.13
CA SER A 104 17.92 -1.64 -8.03
C SER A 104 18.31 -2.42 -9.28
N GLU A 105 17.36 -3.14 -9.89
CA GLU A 105 17.56 -3.81 -11.16
C GLU A 105 17.77 -2.80 -12.30
N ASN A 106 16.96 -1.74 -12.36
CA ASN A 106 17.11 -0.68 -13.35
C ASN A 106 18.47 0.03 -13.25
N SER A 107 19.01 0.26 -12.05
CA SER A 107 20.34 0.86 -11.91
C SER A 107 21.43 -0.09 -12.38
N SER A 108 21.35 -1.39 -12.03
CA SER A 108 22.28 -2.42 -12.51
C SER A 108 22.24 -2.55 -14.03
N LEU A 109 21.06 -2.63 -14.63
CA LEU A 109 20.88 -2.69 -16.08
C LEU A 109 21.45 -1.45 -16.78
N LYS A 110 21.28 -0.25 -16.20
CA LYS A 110 21.90 0.98 -16.73
C LYS A 110 23.42 0.92 -16.69
N SER A 111 24.01 0.39 -15.62
CA SER A 111 25.45 0.18 -15.51
C SER A 111 25.96 -0.82 -16.55
N GLN A 112 25.27 -1.95 -16.73
CA GLN A 112 25.61 -2.94 -17.75
C GLN A 112 25.52 -2.35 -19.16
N LEU A 113 24.47 -1.58 -19.46
CA LEU A 113 24.33 -0.89 -20.75
C LEU A 113 25.47 0.11 -21.01
N SER A 114 25.93 0.82 -19.97
CA SER A 114 27.06 1.73 -20.09
C SER A 114 28.37 0.97 -20.35
N GLU A 115 28.59 -0.13 -19.62
CA GLU A 115 29.79 -0.96 -19.77
C GLU A 115 29.86 -1.58 -21.17
N THR A 116 28.80 -2.28 -21.61
CA THR A 116 28.74 -2.88 -22.94
C THR A 116 28.91 -1.84 -24.06
N ARG A 117 28.40 -0.62 -23.87
CA ARG A 117 28.64 0.48 -24.83
C ARG A 117 30.11 0.90 -24.87
N SER A 118 30.77 0.97 -23.72
CA SER A 118 32.21 1.24 -23.61
C SER A 118 33.03 0.15 -24.31
N GLU A 119 32.73 -1.12 -24.02
CA GLU A 119 33.36 -2.29 -24.64
C GLU A 119 33.20 -2.29 -26.16
N LEU A 120 31.99 -2.01 -26.67
CA LEU A 120 31.73 -1.95 -28.12
C LEU A 120 32.52 -0.81 -28.78
N GLY A 121 32.66 0.33 -28.12
CA GLY A 121 33.50 1.43 -28.59
C GLY A 121 34.98 1.06 -28.66
N GLY A 122 35.50 0.38 -27.63
CA GLY A 122 36.86 -0.14 -27.58
C GLY A 122 37.12 -1.17 -28.67
N LEU A 123 36.25 -2.18 -28.78
CA LEU A 123 36.35 -3.23 -29.78
C LEU A 123 36.33 -2.68 -31.21
N LYS A 124 35.49 -1.67 -31.48
CA LYS A 124 35.46 -0.98 -32.78
C LYS A 124 36.77 -0.23 -33.06
N SER A 125 37.37 0.41 -32.05
CA SER A 125 38.66 1.08 -32.19
C SER A 125 39.78 0.08 -32.51
N ASP A 126 39.81 -1.04 -31.80
CA ASP A 126 40.82 -2.09 -31.99
C ASP A 126 40.66 -2.78 -33.35
N HIS A 127 39.42 -3.06 -33.76
CA HIS A 127 39.13 -3.56 -35.08
C HIS A 127 39.66 -2.63 -36.19
N ASN A 128 39.41 -1.32 -36.08
CA ASN A 128 39.91 -0.35 -37.06
C ASN A 128 41.45 -0.30 -37.10
N LYS A 129 42.13 -0.34 -35.95
CA LYS A 129 43.60 -0.38 -35.89
C LYS A 129 44.16 -1.63 -36.55
N MET A 130 43.54 -2.78 -36.28
CA MET A 130 43.94 -4.06 -36.83
C MET A 130 43.70 -4.11 -38.34
N SER A 131 42.56 -3.62 -38.84
CA SER A 131 42.27 -3.47 -40.27
C SER A 131 43.31 -2.61 -40.99
N ASN A 132 43.62 -1.43 -40.43
CA ASN A 132 44.63 -0.53 -41.01
C ASN A 132 46.04 -1.17 -41.00
N SER A 133 46.34 -2.00 -40.01
CA SER A 133 47.63 -2.70 -39.93
C SER A 133 47.71 -3.83 -40.96
N THR A 134 46.62 -4.57 -41.19
CA THR A 134 46.57 -5.60 -42.23
C THR A 134 46.66 -5.01 -43.63
N GLU A 135 46.02 -3.87 -43.90
CA GLU A 135 46.11 -3.18 -45.20
C GLU A 135 47.55 -2.73 -45.50
N LYS A 136 48.26 -2.18 -44.50
CA LYS A 136 49.66 -1.76 -44.66
C LYS A 136 50.63 -2.91 -44.93
N LEU A 137 50.33 -4.12 -44.46
CA LEU A 137 51.18 -5.29 -44.69
C LEU A 137 50.97 -5.93 -46.06
N GLN A 138 49.86 -5.62 -46.74
CA GLN A 138 49.51 -6.15 -48.06
C GLN A 138 49.95 -5.24 -49.23
N GLN A 139 50.50 -4.06 -48.93
CA GLN A 139 51.14 -3.14 -49.88
C GLN A 139 52.66 -3.33 -49.88
#